data_AF-A0A2S2QXM0-F1
#
_entry.id   AF-A0A2S2QXM0-F1
#
_cell.length_a   1.000
_cell.length_b   1.000
_cell.length_c   1.000
_cell.angle_alpha   90.00
_cell.angle_beta   90.00
_cell.angle_gamma   90.00
#
_symmetry.space_group_name_H-M   'P 1'
#
loop_
_entity.id
_entity.type
_entity.pdbx_description
1 polymer ?
#
loop_
_entity_poly.entity_id
_entity_poly.type
_entity_poly.pdbx_seq_one_letter_code
_entity_poly.pdbx_strand_id
1 'polypeptide(L)'
;MIAMEAMDQLLVACHAQTLNLFVESYLRIVQKLLESSEPSLQILATQSFVRFSNIEEDTPSYHRRYDFFVSKFSSMCHNNNPNLATMEMIRMAGIKGIQ
;
A
#
# COMPACT_ATOMS: atom_id res chain seq x y z
N MET A 1 7.16 -5.99 -10.54
CA MET A 1 8.12 -6.39 -9.50
C MET A 1 9.30 -5.42 -9.46
N ILE A 2 10.16 -5.37 -10.49
CA ILE A 2 11.33 -4.46 -10.56
C ILE A 2 10.97 -2.98 -10.32
N ALA A 3 9.84 -2.50 -10.84
CA ALA A 3 9.41 -1.11 -10.67
C ALA A 3 9.08 -0.73 -9.21
N MET A 4 8.60 -1.67 -8.41
CA MET A 4 8.21 -1.41 -7.02
C MET A 4 9.42 -1.42 -6.09
N GLU A 5 10.33 -2.36 -6.30
CA GLU A 5 11.59 -2.43 -5.54
C GLU A 5 12.50 -1.23 -5.84
N ALA A 6 12.56 -0.81 -7.11
CA ALA A 6 13.29 0.40 -7.49
C ALA A 6 12.68 1.66 -6.85
N MET A 7 11.35 1.69 -6.66
CA MET A 7 10.70 2.80 -5.96
C MET A 7 10.92 2.74 -4.45
N ASP A 8 10.83 1.57 -3.82
CA ASP A 8 11.14 1.41 -2.40
C ASP A 8 12.57 1.90 -2.10
N GLN A 9 13.54 1.66 -2.99
CA GLN A 9 14.92 2.15 -2.86
C GLN A 9 15.06 3.67 -3.08
N LEU A 10 14.32 4.25 -4.03
CA LEU A 10 14.36 5.69 -4.30
C LEU A 10 13.69 6.51 -3.18
N LEU A 11 12.70 5.93 -2.51
CA LEU A 11 12.02 6.53 -1.36
C LEU A 11 13.00 6.84 -0.23
N VAL A 12 13.91 5.92 0.07
CA VAL A 12 14.89 6.03 1.16
C VAL A 12 15.99 7.05 0.84
N ALA A 13 16.25 7.30 -0.44
CA ALA A 13 17.45 8.00 -0.91
C ALA A 13 17.30 9.52 -1.11
N CYS A 14 16.11 10.12 -0.95
CA CYS A 14 15.89 11.53 -1.31
C CYS A 14 15.40 12.37 -0.12
N HIS A 15 15.86 13.62 -0.02
CA HIS A 15 15.45 14.55 1.04
C HIS A 15 14.80 15.82 0.45
N ALA A 16 13.57 16.07 0.91
CA ALA A 16 12.91 17.36 1.11
C ALA A 16 12.21 18.14 -0.04
N GLN A 17 12.51 18.02 -1.34
CA GLN A 17 11.72 18.75 -2.38
C GLN A 17 11.14 17.88 -3.49
N THR A 18 11.84 16.83 -3.91
CA THR A 18 11.38 15.82 -4.88
C THR A 18 10.48 14.74 -4.24
N LEU A 19 10.42 14.72 -2.89
CA LEU A 19 9.72 13.70 -2.10
C LEU A 19 8.22 13.68 -2.39
N ASN A 20 7.56 14.84 -2.45
CA ASN A 20 6.11 14.93 -2.62
C ASN A 20 5.60 14.29 -3.92
N LEU A 21 6.33 14.50 -5.04
CA LEU A 21 6.00 13.89 -6.34
C LEU A 21 6.30 12.40 -6.35
N PHE A 22 7.34 12.00 -5.65
CA PHE A 22 7.71 10.59 -5.49
C PHE A 22 6.67 9.83 -4.67
N VAL A 23 6.26 10.38 -3.53
CA VAL A 23 5.19 9.85 -2.68
C VAL A 23 3.88 9.74 -3.44
N GLU A 24 3.50 10.76 -4.21
CA GLU A 24 2.28 10.68 -5.02
C GLU A 24 2.34 9.57 -6.09
N SER A 25 3.49 9.45 -6.77
CA SER A 25 3.71 8.40 -7.77
C SER A 25 3.72 7.00 -7.15
N TYR A 26 4.36 6.87 -5.99
CA TYR A 26 4.41 5.66 -5.19
C TYR A 26 3.00 5.23 -4.76
N LEU A 27 2.26 6.11 -4.09
CA LEU A 27 0.90 5.84 -3.64
C LEU A 27 0.02 5.43 -4.81
N ARG A 28 0.11 6.12 -5.97
CA ARG A 28 -0.65 5.74 -7.17
C ARG A 28 -0.34 4.31 -7.66
N ILE A 29 0.89 3.83 -7.52
CA ILE A 29 1.25 2.45 -7.89
C ILE A 29 0.70 1.45 -6.87
N VAL A 30 0.82 1.75 -5.57
CA VAL A 30 0.22 0.91 -4.53
C VAL A 30 -1.30 0.79 -4.76
N GLN A 31 -1.98 1.90 -5.09
CA GLN A 31 -3.42 1.90 -5.41
C GLN A 31 -3.73 0.92 -6.56
N LYS A 32 -3.04 1.05 -7.69
CA LYS A 32 -3.25 0.18 -8.86
C LYS A 32 -3.02 -1.30 -8.55
N LEU A 33 -2.04 -1.62 -7.70
CA LEU A 33 -1.78 -3.00 -7.30
C LEU A 33 -2.85 -3.53 -6.34
N LEU A 34 -3.38 -2.71 -5.43
CA LEU A 34 -4.50 -3.08 -4.56
C LEU A 34 -5.81 -3.30 -5.34
N GLU A 35 -6.01 -2.59 -6.44
CA GLU A 35 -7.17 -2.76 -7.32
C GLU A 35 -7.09 -4.00 -8.21
N SER A 36 -5.94 -4.65 -8.30
CA SER A 36 -5.78 -5.89 -9.07
C SER A 36 -6.67 -7.01 -8.52
N SER A 37 -7.13 -7.90 -9.40
CA SER A 37 -7.80 -9.16 -9.00
C SER A 37 -6.83 -10.21 -8.47
N GLU A 38 -5.52 -10.02 -8.67
CA GLU A 38 -4.48 -10.96 -8.24
C GLU A 38 -4.19 -10.80 -6.73
N PRO A 39 -4.46 -11.81 -5.89
CA PRO A 39 -4.25 -11.72 -4.45
C PRO A 39 -2.78 -11.44 -4.07
N SER A 40 -1.84 -12.01 -4.83
CA SER A 40 -0.40 -11.80 -4.64
C SER A 40 0.00 -10.33 -4.80
N LEU A 41 -0.60 -9.62 -5.76
CA LEU A 41 -0.35 -8.19 -5.99
C LEU A 41 -0.95 -7.33 -4.90
N GLN A 42 -2.14 -7.67 -4.40
CA GLN A 42 -2.76 -6.98 -3.26
C GLN A 42 -1.91 -7.12 -1.98
N ILE A 43 -1.39 -8.33 -1.73
CA ILE A 43 -0.52 -8.60 -0.58
C ILE A 43 0.80 -7.82 -0.70
N LEU A 44 1.42 -7.84 -1.88
CA LEU A 44 2.66 -7.09 -2.14
C LEU A 44 2.46 -5.58 -1.92
N ALA A 45 1.37 -5.03 -2.47
CA ALA A 45 1.02 -3.62 -2.31
C ALA A 45 0.83 -3.24 -0.84
N THR A 46 0.12 -4.08 -0.08
CA THR A 46 -0.07 -3.90 1.36
C THR A 46 1.27 -3.89 2.10
N GLN A 47 2.16 -4.84 1.82
CA GLN A 47 3.46 -4.92 2.49
C GLN A 47 4.32 -3.68 2.23
N SER A 48 4.37 -3.20 0.98
CA SER A 48 5.10 -1.97 0.69
C SER A 48 4.44 -0.76 1.36
N PHE A 49 3.11 -0.65 1.34
CA PHE A 49 2.41 0.44 2.02
C PHE A 49 2.74 0.49 3.52
N VAL A 50 2.74 -0.66 4.21
CA VAL A 50 3.12 -0.76 5.62
C VAL A 50 4.58 -0.35 5.84
N ARG A 51 5.50 -0.74 4.94
CA ARG A 51 6.89 -0.25 5.03
C ARG A 51 6.96 1.27 4.87
N PHE A 52 6.22 1.82 3.91
CA PHE A 52 6.14 3.26 3.66
C PHE A 52 5.57 4.01 4.87
N SER A 53 4.47 3.55 5.47
CA SER A 53 3.86 4.20 6.63
C SER A 53 4.77 4.21 7.86
N ASN A 54 5.68 3.24 7.99
CA ASN A 54 6.66 3.17 9.07
C ASN A 54 7.91 4.05 8.85
N ILE A 55 8.11 4.61 7.65
CA ILE A 55 9.28 5.46 7.34
C ILE A 55 9.03 6.93 7.72
N GLU A 56 7.78 7.39 7.80
CA GLU A 56 7.45 8.81 7.96
C GLU A 56 6.80 9.13 9.32
N GLU A 57 7.53 9.89 10.15
CA GLU A 57 7.11 10.26 11.50
C GLU A 57 6.38 11.63 11.58
N ASP A 58 6.35 12.47 10.53
CA ASP A 58 5.86 13.85 10.74
C ASP A 58 5.43 14.65 9.48
N THR A 59 4.42 14.17 8.72
CA THR A 59 3.80 15.06 7.71
C THR A 59 2.26 14.96 7.63
N PRO A 60 1.51 15.91 8.21
CA PRO A 60 0.04 15.95 8.18
C PRO A 60 -0.60 16.06 6.78
N SER A 61 0.18 16.40 5.75
CA SER A 61 -0.31 16.70 4.40
C SER A 61 -0.85 15.48 3.64
N TYR A 62 -0.43 14.26 4.00
CA TYR A 62 -0.77 13.04 3.24
C TYR A 62 -2.06 12.36 3.70
N HIS A 63 -2.58 12.67 4.89
CA HIS A 63 -3.76 11.99 5.45
C HIS A 63 -4.99 12.04 4.53
N ARG A 64 -5.21 13.16 3.83
CA ARG A 64 -6.31 13.29 2.85
C ARG A 64 -6.19 12.34 1.64
N ARG A 65 -4.98 11.84 1.35
CA ARG A 65 -4.73 10.89 0.26
C ARG A 65 -4.90 9.43 0.72
N TYR A 66 -5.09 9.20 2.03
CA TYR A 66 -5.26 7.86 2.59
C TYR A 66 -6.69 7.35 2.56
N ASP A 67 -7.69 8.18 2.27
CA ASP A 67 -9.10 7.78 2.21
C ASP A 67 -9.34 6.54 1.34
N PHE A 68 -8.70 6.50 0.15
CA PHE A 68 -8.74 5.33 -0.71
C PHE A 68 -8.18 4.09 -0.01
N PHE A 69 -7.02 4.20 0.63
CA PHE A 69 -6.32 3.08 1.25
C PHE A 69 -7.09 2.54 2.45
N VAL A 70 -7.59 3.42 3.32
CA VAL A 70 -8.44 3.05 4.46
C VAL A 70 -9.68 2.30 3.99
N SER A 71 -10.37 2.83 2.98
CA SER A 71 -11.56 2.19 2.39
C SER A 71 -11.21 0.82 1.77
N LYS A 72 -10.12 0.77 1.00
CA LYS A 72 -9.69 -0.44 0.31
C LYS A 72 -9.25 -1.54 1.28
N PHE A 73 -8.41 -1.22 2.27
CA PHE A 73 -7.99 -2.18 3.29
C PHE A 73 -9.16 -2.67 4.14
N SER A 74 -10.11 -1.79 4.48
CA SER A 74 -11.35 -2.19 5.16
C SER A 74 -12.16 -3.19 4.31
N SER A 75 -12.26 -2.96 3.00
CA SER A 75 -12.94 -3.91 2.10
C SER A 75 -12.22 -5.27 2.02
N MET A 76 -10.88 -5.29 2.11
CA MET A 76 -10.10 -6.51 2.11
C MET A 76 -10.32 -7.34 3.37
N CYS A 77 -10.53 -6.71 4.53
CA CYS A 77 -10.91 -7.39 5.78
C CYS A 77 -12.22 -8.19 5.67
N HIS A 78 -13.10 -7.82 4.73
CA HIS A 78 -14.38 -8.48 4.46
C HIS A 78 -14.37 -9.29 3.16
N ASN A 79 -13.19 -9.61 2.61
CA ASN A 79 -13.08 -10.39 1.38
C ASN A 79 -13.76 -11.76 1.52
N ASN A 80 -14.49 -12.19 0.47
CA ASN A 80 -15.24 -13.45 0.44
C ASN A 80 -14.75 -14.37 -0.69
N ASN A 81 -13.43 -14.49 -0.88
CA ASN A 81 -12.87 -15.39 -1.88
C ASN A 81 -13.30 -16.85 -1.60
N PRO A 82 -13.71 -17.62 -2.63
CA PRO A 82 -14.13 -19.01 -2.45
C PRO A 82 -13.01 -19.92 -1.94
N ASN A 83 -11.75 -19.58 -2.20
CA ASN A 83 -10.61 -20.26 -1.63
C ASN A 83 -10.32 -19.70 -0.22
N LEU A 84 -10.50 -20.54 0.80
CA LEU A 84 -10.31 -20.16 2.21
C LEU A 84 -8.91 -19.61 2.49
N ALA A 85 -7.85 -20.25 1.97
CA ALA A 85 -6.49 -19.79 2.17
C ALA A 85 -6.24 -18.42 1.53
N THR A 86 -6.74 -18.21 0.30
CA THR A 86 -6.68 -16.91 -0.37
C THR A 86 -7.47 -15.84 0.37
N MET A 87 -8.66 -16.18 0.86
CA MET A 87 -9.50 -15.29 1.66
C MET A 87 -8.76 -14.84 2.93
N GLU A 88 -8.19 -15.78 3.69
CA GLU A 88 -7.43 -15.49 4.89
C GLU A 88 -6.23 -14.58 4.59
N MET A 89 -5.47 -14.86 3.53
CA MET A 89 -4.35 -14.01 3.13
C MET A 89 -4.76 -12.58 2.79
N ILE A 90 -5.84 -12.39 2.02
CA ILE A 90 -6.35 -11.06 1.66
C ILE A 90 -6.85 -10.32 2.90
N ARG A 91 -7.58 -10.99 3.80
CA ARG A 91 -8.07 -10.39 5.04
C ARG A 91 -6.93 -9.97 5.96
N MET A 92 -5.92 -10.84 6.13
CA MET A 92 -4.73 -10.52 6.91
C MET A 92 -3.95 -9.35 6.31
N ALA A 93 -3.87 -9.23 5.00
CA ALA A 93 -3.29 -8.06 4.35
C ALA A 93 -4.12 -6.80 4.64
N GLY A 94 -5.46 -6.86 4.55
CA GLY A 94 -6.34 -5.75 4.91
C GLY A 94 -6.09 -5.23 6.33
N ILE A 95 -6.01 -6.12 7.32
CA ILE A 95 -5.74 -5.75 8.73
C ILE A 95 -4.40 -5.04 8.86
N LYS A 96 -3.35 -5.59 8.23
CA LYS A 96 -2.00 -5.00 8.28
C LYS A 96 -1.93 -3.62 7.64
N GLY A 97 -2.75 -3.34 6.62
CA GLY A 97 -2.77 -2.03 5.96
C GLY A 97 -3.45 -0.92 6.78
N ILE A 98 -4.19 -1.27 7.83
CA ILE A 98 -4.89 -0.31 8.71
C ILE A 98 -4.08 0.00 9.98
N GLN A 99 -3.26 -0.94 10.45
CA GLN A 99 -2.42 -0.80 11.64
C GLN A 99 -1.18 0.06 11.38
#